data_AF-A0A524ESL1-F1
#
_entry.id   AF-A0A524ESL1-F1
#
_cell.length_a   1.000
_cell.length_b   1.000
_cell.length_c   1.000
_cell.angle_alpha   90.00
_cell.angle_beta   90.00
_cell.angle_gamma   90.00
#
_symmetry.space_group_name_H-M   'P 1'
#
loop_
_entity.id
_entity.type
_entity.pdbx_description
1 polymer ?
#
loop_
_entity_poly.entity_id
_entity_poly.type
_entity_poly.pdbx_seq_one_letter_code
_entity_poly.pdbx_strand_id
1 'polypeptide(L)'
;MDKIRVSIGSASVLGLYNSTRFKVPPTTCYIMTFNSNQCLANCGFCPQGRESEGSDEFLSRVNWPVFSFKDFLTKLSYLTPSKRFKRLC
;
A
#
# COMPACT_ATOMS: atom_id res chain seq x y z
N MET A 1 8.45 8.57 10.83
CA MET A 1 7.62 8.17 9.67
C MET A 1 7.11 6.81 10.01
N ASP A 2 5.96 6.77 10.69
CA ASP A 2 5.60 5.59 11.50
C ASP A 2 4.56 4.73 10.79
N LYS A 3 4.06 5.22 9.66
CA LYS A 3 3.01 4.63 8.85
C LYS A 3 3.38 4.63 7.38
N ILE A 4 2.84 3.67 6.65
CA ILE A 4 2.98 3.51 5.21
C ILE A 4 1.67 3.01 4.62
N ARG A 5 1.32 3.44 3.40
CA ARG A 5 0.22 2.84 2.66
C ARG A 5 0.77 1.74 1.77
N VAL A 6 0.10 0.59 1.77
CA VAL A 6 0.50 -0.56 0.96
C VAL A 6 -0.71 -1.00 0.16
N SER A 7 -0.54 -1.26 -1.13
CA SER A 7 -1.67 -1.75 -1.94
C SER A 7 -2.22 -3.05 -1.33
N ILE A 8 -3.53 -3.24 -1.37
CA ILE A 8 -4.19 -4.40 -0.76
C ILE A 8 -3.65 -5.75 -1.26
N GLY A 9 -3.22 -5.81 -2.52
CA GLY A 9 -2.57 -6.99 -3.10
C GLY A 9 -1.22 -7.28 -2.48
N SER A 10 -0.36 -6.26 -2.36
CA SER A 10 0.95 -6.40 -1.71
C SER A 10 0.82 -6.71 -0.21
N ALA A 11 -0.13 -6.06 0.48
CA ALA A 11 -0.44 -6.31 1.88
C ALA A 11 -0.87 -7.76 2.13
N SER A 12 -1.60 -8.36 1.18
CA SER A 12 -2.00 -9.78 1.27
C SER A 12 -0.81 -10.72 1.16
N VAL A 13 0.15 -10.45 0.26
CA VAL A 13 1.38 -11.26 0.13
C VAL A 13 2.27 -11.14 1.37
N LEU A 14 2.35 -9.94 1.94
CA LEU A 14 3.09 -9.66 3.18
C LEU A 14 2.44 -10.25 4.43
N GLY A 15 1.20 -10.76 4.34
CA GLY A 15 0.43 -11.20 5.50
C GLY A 15 0.10 -10.05 6.48
N LEU A 16 0.03 -8.82 5.96
CA LEU A 16 -0.47 -7.63 6.67
C LEU A 16 -1.99 -7.52 6.55
N TYR A 17 -2.57 -8.17 5.53
CA TYR A 17 -4.00 -8.22 5.31
C TYR A 17 -4.43 -9.65 4.99
N ASN A 18 -5.41 -10.16 5.73
CA ASN A 18 -5.96 -11.49 5.50
C ASN A 18 -6.92 -11.44 4.30
N SER A 19 -6.42 -11.72 3.10
CA SER A 19 -7.27 -12.01 1.95
C SER A 19 -7.01 -13.42 1.41
N THR A 20 -8.10 -14.13 1.13
CA THR A 20 -8.09 -15.49 0.57
C THR A 20 -8.25 -15.50 -0.96
N ARG A 21 -8.17 -14.34 -1.63
CA ARG A 21 -8.74 -14.16 -2.98
C ARG A 21 -7.76 -14.03 -4.15
N PHE A 22 -6.45 -14.01 -3.92
CA PHE A 22 -5.50 -13.87 -5.04
C PHE A 22 -5.05 -15.23 -5.57
N LYS A 23 -5.69 -15.69 -6.66
CA LYS A 23 -5.23 -16.88 -7.41
C LYS A 23 -3.80 -16.72 -7.95
N VAL A 24 -3.44 -15.48 -8.32
CA VAL A 24 -2.10 -15.10 -8.77
C VAL A 24 -1.65 -13.92 -7.91
N PRO A 25 -0.70 -14.11 -6.98
CA PRO A 25 -0.22 -13.02 -6.14
C PRO A 25 0.62 -12.02 -6.96
N PRO A 26 0.59 -10.71 -6.63
CA PRO A 26 1.42 -9.72 -7.29
C PRO A 26 2.91 -9.98 -7.02
N THR A 27 3.74 -9.80 -8.04
CA THR A 27 5.20 -9.91 -7.93
C THR A 27 5.90 -8.57 -7.69
N THR A 28 5.16 -7.45 -7.73
CA THR A 28 5.64 -6.12 -7.34
C THR A 28 4.97 -5.72 -6.05
N CYS A 29 5.74 -5.21 -5.09
CA CYS A 29 5.19 -4.54 -3.91
C CYS A 29 4.90 -3.09 -4.27
N TYR A 30 3.65 -2.66 -4.18
CA TYR A 30 3.27 -1.27 -4.35
C TYR A 30 3.08 -0.62 -2.98
N ILE A 31 3.82 0.45 -2.74
CA ILE A 31 3.77 1.28 -1.55
C ILE A 31 3.45 2.72 -1.91
N MET A 32 2.97 3.46 -0.93
CA MET A 32 2.66 4.86 -1.07
C MET A 32 2.94 5.58 0.24
N THR A 33 3.46 6.79 0.14
CA THR A 33 3.73 7.65 1.28
C THR A 33 2.45 7.87 2.07
N PHE A 34 2.52 7.68 3.39
CA PHE A 34 1.46 8.12 4.28
C PHE A 34 1.67 9.59 4.64
N ASN A 35 0.62 10.39 4.50
CA ASN A 35 0.56 11.74 5.02
C ASN A 35 -0.71 11.85 5.89
N SER A 36 -0.58 12.43 7.09
CA SER A 36 -1.73 12.66 7.96
C SER A 36 -2.63 13.76 7.42
N ASN A 37 -2.04 14.69 6.66
CA ASN A 37 -2.76 15.65 5.85
C ASN A 37 -2.88 15.13 4.42
N GLN A 38 -3.76 15.72 3.64
CA GLN A 38 -3.80 15.46 2.21
C GLN A 38 -2.57 16.06 1.48
N CYS A 39 -2.32 15.60 0.26
CA CYS A 39 -1.20 15.98 -0.60
C CYS A 39 -1.24 17.45 -1.01
N LEU A 40 -0.14 18.17 -0.75
CA LEU A 40 0.02 19.58 -1.09
C LEU A 40 0.04 19.86 -2.60
N ALA A 41 0.35 18.87 -3.45
CA ALA A 41 0.39 19.04 -4.90
C ALA A 41 -1.02 19.24 -5.51
N ASN A 42 -2.07 18.74 -4.86
CA ASN A 42 -3.47 18.99 -5.21
C ASN A 42 -3.86 18.71 -6.68
N CYS A 43 -3.39 17.60 -7.25
CA CYS A 43 -3.83 17.17 -8.59
C CYS A 43 -5.35 16.92 -8.58
N GLY A 44 -6.11 17.58 -9.46
CA GLY A 44 -7.58 17.56 -9.43
C GLY A 44 -8.23 16.18 -9.65
N PHE A 45 -7.49 15.18 -10.15
CA PHE A 45 -7.97 13.80 -10.29
C PHE A 45 -7.55 12.88 -9.14
N CYS A 46 -6.65 13.34 -8.26
CA CYS A 46 -6.04 12.49 -7.25
C CYS A 46 -6.87 12.56 -5.94
N PRO A 47 -7.36 11.42 -5.42
CA PRO A 47 -8.07 11.38 -4.14
C PRO A 47 -7.22 11.83 -2.94
N GLN A 48 -5.89 11.89 -3.12
CA GLN A 48 -5.00 12.44 -2.09
C GLN A 48 -4.88 13.96 -2.14
N GLY A 49 -5.43 14.66 -3.14
CA GLY A 49 -5.35 16.12 -3.19
C GLY A 49 -5.96 16.78 -1.95
N ARG A 50 -5.40 17.88 -1.48
CA ARG A 50 -5.89 18.62 -0.29
C ARG A 50 -7.30 19.21 -0.40
N GLU A 51 -7.83 19.28 -1.60
CA GLU A 51 -9.20 19.70 -1.89
C GLU A 51 -10.06 18.52 -2.39
N SER A 52 -9.52 17.29 -2.34
CA SER A 52 -10.28 16.09 -2.68
C SER A 52 -11.28 15.75 -1.59
N GLU A 53 -12.53 15.53 -1.99
CA GLU A 53 -13.57 14.97 -1.11
C GLU A 53 -13.59 13.43 -1.13
N GLY A 54 -12.85 12.81 -2.06
CA GLY A 54 -12.71 11.36 -2.15
C GLY A 54 -11.78 10.79 -1.07
N SER A 55 -12.06 9.57 -0.61
CA SER A 55 -11.20 8.89 0.36
C SER A 55 -9.82 8.56 -0.25
N ASP A 56 -8.78 8.91 0.50
CA ASP A 56 -7.37 8.73 0.14
C ASP A 56 -6.94 7.24 0.12
N GLU A 57 -7.81 6.35 0.57
CA GLU A 57 -7.65 4.90 0.46
C GLU A 57 -7.89 4.40 -0.97
N PHE A 58 -8.62 5.15 -1.81
CA PHE A 58 -9.07 4.68 -3.12
C PHE A 58 -8.34 5.36 -4.29
N LEU A 59 -7.02 5.13 -4.41
CA LEU A 59 -6.24 5.60 -5.55
C LEU A 59 -6.17 4.55 -6.66
N SER A 60 -6.47 4.96 -7.89
CA SER A 60 -6.38 4.09 -9.09
C SER A 60 -7.23 2.82 -9.03
N ARG A 61 -8.41 2.88 -8.38
CA ARG A 61 -9.32 1.72 -8.13
C ARG A 61 -8.69 0.62 -7.28
N VAL A 62 -7.60 0.92 -6.57
CA VAL A 62 -6.92 0.03 -5.65
C VAL A 62 -7.15 0.55 -4.23
N ASN A 63 -7.30 -0.34 -3.27
CA ASN A 63 -7.33 0.00 -1.85
C ASN A 63 -5.89 0.14 -1.31
N TRP A 64 -5.65 1.23 -0.60
CA TRP A 64 -4.35 1.58 -0.02
C TRP A 64 -4.43 1.73 1.50
N PRO A 65 -4.74 0.66 2.25
CA PRO A 65 -4.80 0.70 3.70
C PRO A 65 -3.46 1.11 4.32
N VAL A 66 -3.56 1.70 5.51
CA VAL A 66 -2.42 2.20 6.27
C VAL A 66 -1.91 1.11 7.21
N PHE A 67 -0.61 0.91 7.25
CA PHE A 67 0.08 -0.01 8.15
C PHE A 67 1.21 0.68 8.91
N SER A 68 1.63 0.07 10.01
CA SER A 68 2.88 0.44 10.69
C SER A 68 4.06 0.24 9.74
N PHE A 69 4.94 1.25 9.65
CA PHE A 69 6.14 1.15 8.83
C PHE A 69 7.08 0.05 9.34
N LYS A 70 7.16 -0.12 10.67
CA LYS A 70 7.94 -1.19 11.30
C LYS A 70 7.40 -2.57 10.94
N ASP A 71 6.09 -2.76 10.96
CA ASP A 71 5.48 -4.05 10.66
C ASP A 71 5.64 -4.38 9.17
N PHE A 72 5.50 -3.38 8.30
CA PHE A 72 5.80 -3.53 6.88
C PHE A 72 7.23 -4.02 6.64
N LEU A 73 8.24 -3.34 7.22
CA LEU A 73 9.64 -3.75 7.08
C LEU A 73 9.90 -5.16 7.64
N THR A 74 9.31 -5.46 8.80
CA THR A 74 9.42 -6.78 9.42
C THR A 74 8.85 -7.86 8.51
N LYS A 75 7.63 -7.68 7.98
CA LYS A 75 7.04 -8.67 7.07
C LYS A 75 7.83 -8.81 5.78
N LEU A 76 8.34 -7.69 5.25
CA LEU A 76 9.13 -7.69 4.02
C LEU A 76 10.45 -8.46 4.19
N SER A 77 11.15 -8.31 5.33
CA SER A 77 12.42 -8.99 5.58
C SER A 77 12.27 -10.50 5.79
N TYR A 78 11.16 -10.94 6.39
CA TYR A 78 10.86 -12.35 6.63
C TYR A 78 10.11 -13.05 5.48
N LEU A 79 9.94 -12.40 4.31
CA LEU A 79 9.36 -13.07 3.15
C LEU A 79 10.23 -14.25 2.69
N THR A 80 9.61 -15.42 2.58
CA THR A 80 10.23 -16.61 2.01
C THR A 80 10.67 -16.38 0.56
N PRO A 81 11.75 -17.01 0.07
CA PRO A 81 12.24 -16.80 -1.30
C PRO A 81 11.16 -16.98 -2.39
N SER A 82 10.25 -17.95 -2.23
CA SER A 82 9.15 -18.21 -3.16
C SER A 82 8.06 -17.13 -3.20
N LYS A 83 8.01 -16.25 -2.21
CA LYS A 83 7.02 -15.15 -2.08
C LYS A 83 7.66 -13.77 -2.15
N ARG A 84 8.95 -13.67 -2.45
CA ARG A 84 9.64 -12.38 -2.57
C ARG A 84 9.09 -11.61 -3.75
N PHE A 85 8.89 -10.31 -3.53
CA PHE A 85 8.65 -9.39 -4.62
C PHE A 85 9.92 -9.25 -5.47
N LYS A 86 9.73 -9.17 -6.78
CA LYS A 86 10.79 -8.90 -7.76
C LYS A 86 11.14 -7.42 -7.83
N ARG A 87 10.22 -6.55 -7.37
CA ARG A 87 10.33 -5.09 -7.43
C ARG A 87 9.54 -4.44 -6.30
N LEU A 88 10.03 -3.31 -5.80
CA LEU A 88 9.31 -2.39 -4.91
C LEU A 88 9.03 -1.10 -5.69
N CYS A 89 7.79 -0.64 -5.69
CA CYS A 89 7.32 0.58 -6.36
C CYS A 89 6.55 1.46 -5.40
#